data_AF-A0A075HK35-F1
#
_entry.id   AF-A0A075HK35-F1
#
_cell.length_a   1.000
_cell.length_b   1.000
_cell.length_c   1.000
_cell.angle_alpha   90.00
_cell.angle_beta   90.00
_cell.angle_gamma   90.00
#
_symmetry.space_group_name_H-M   'P 1'
#
loop_
_entity.id
_entity.type
_entity.pdbx_description
1 polymer ?
#
loop_
_entity_poly.entity_id
_entity_poly.type
_entity_poly.pdbx_seq_one_letter_code
_entity_poly.pdbx_strand_id
1 'polypeptide(L)'
;CCIFDELSAVSCLETIKQGFDVKIIVCYSKDSELLHLVRMVNQIIHRTVKPKINLEFYKIPVNKKLASLLLAEITTKVLVQIATTNSTKRISLGLSPLIHPVDFVESLIKQAYNKNLVPYFPLSGLDDNVFESAREIGLEKYLDRIKKLGGSRFYDSKQPAKKIEKIVEESITSKKTVSVNVGQNNVHEILDEVRSNN
;
A
#
# COMPACT_ATOMS: atom_id res chain seq x y z
N CYS A 1 2.18 -3.08 6.07
CA CYS A 1 2.22 -2.97 4.61
C CYS A 1 0.99 -2.19 4.17
N CYS A 2 1.13 -1.27 3.22
CA CYS A 2 0.00 -0.50 2.67
C CYS A 2 -0.28 -0.92 1.23
N ILE A 3 -1.53 -1.24 0.91
CA ILE A 3 -1.99 -1.59 -0.45
C ILE A 3 -2.83 -0.43 -0.98
N PHE A 4 -2.39 0.17 -2.08
CA PHE A 4 -3.06 1.29 -2.74
C PHE A 4 -3.02 1.23 -4.28
N ASP A 5 -2.29 0.25 -4.83
CA ASP A 5 -2.19 -0.06 -6.25
C ASP A 5 -1.68 -1.51 -6.45
N GLU A 6 -1.46 -1.90 -7.70
CA GLU A 6 -0.99 -3.25 -8.03
C GLU A 6 0.43 -3.54 -7.53
N LEU A 7 1.34 -2.56 -7.59
CA LEU A 7 2.73 -2.75 -7.19
C LEU A 7 2.87 -2.90 -5.67
N SER A 8 2.13 -2.09 -4.91
CA SER A 8 2.06 -2.19 -3.46
C SER A 8 1.40 -3.49 -2.99
N ALA A 9 0.43 -4.04 -3.75
CA ALA A 9 -0.11 -5.38 -3.50
C ALA A 9 0.96 -6.47 -3.66
N VAL A 10 1.73 -6.45 -4.76
CA VAL A 10 2.85 -7.39 -4.98
C VAL A 10 3.90 -7.26 -3.88
N SER A 11 4.27 -6.03 -3.52
CA SER A 11 5.20 -5.77 -2.41
C SER A 11 4.70 -6.36 -1.09
N CYS A 12 3.40 -6.29 -0.83
CA CYS A 12 2.81 -6.89 0.35
C CYS A 12 2.97 -8.40 0.39
N LEU A 13 2.69 -9.06 -0.74
CA LEU A 13 2.85 -10.50 -0.88
C LEU A 13 4.31 -10.91 -0.68
N GLU A 14 5.26 -10.20 -1.31
CA GLU A 14 6.69 -10.45 -1.12
C GLU A 14 7.10 -10.31 0.34
N THR A 15 6.57 -9.30 1.04
CA THR A 15 6.82 -9.13 2.48
C THR A 15 6.38 -10.36 3.27
N ILE A 16 5.22 -10.94 2.95
CA ILE A 16 4.72 -12.15 3.61
C ILE A 16 5.60 -13.36 3.28
N LYS A 17 5.94 -13.54 1.99
CA LYS A 17 6.82 -14.64 1.54
C LYS A 17 8.20 -14.61 2.17
N GLN A 18 8.73 -13.41 2.43
CA GLN A 18 10.01 -13.18 3.10
C GLN A 18 9.93 -13.43 4.63
N GLY A 19 8.80 -13.93 5.14
CA GLY A 19 8.64 -14.44 6.50
C GLY A 19 8.14 -13.42 7.53
N PHE A 20 7.70 -12.23 7.10
CA PHE A 20 7.16 -11.24 8.03
C PHE A 20 5.69 -11.54 8.36
N ASP A 21 5.33 -11.37 9.64
CA ASP A 21 3.92 -11.22 10.03
C ASP A 21 3.44 -9.79 9.71
N VAL A 22 2.55 -9.67 8.73
CA VAL A 22 2.18 -8.39 8.14
C VAL A 22 0.81 -7.92 8.62
N LYS A 23 0.78 -6.73 9.22
CA LYS A 23 -0.44 -5.92 9.31
C LYS A 23 -0.71 -5.23 7.98
N ILE A 24 -1.83 -5.56 7.35
CA ILE A 24 -2.25 -5.02 6.06
C ILE A 24 -3.16 -3.80 6.30
N ILE A 25 -2.80 -2.67 5.70
CA ILE A 25 -3.67 -1.50 5.59
C ILE A 25 -3.97 -1.25 4.12
N VAL A 26 -5.13 -0.67 3.83
CA VAL A 26 -5.60 -0.36 2.48
C VAL A 26 -5.86 1.13 2.39
N CYS A 27 -5.19 1.81 1.47
CA CYS A 27 -5.43 3.22 1.17
C CYS A 27 -6.15 3.36 -0.16
N TYR A 28 -7.26 4.10 -0.18
CA TYR A 28 -8.06 4.30 -1.40
C TYR A 28 -8.48 5.77 -1.53
N SER A 29 -8.55 6.27 -2.77
CA SER A 29 -9.01 7.65 -3.01
C SER A 29 -10.49 7.68 -3.39
N LYS A 30 -10.96 6.70 -4.16
CA LYS A 30 -12.34 6.63 -4.67
C LYS A 30 -12.98 5.27 -4.39
N ASP A 31 -14.28 5.27 -4.16
CA ASP A 31 -15.04 4.04 -3.90
C ASP A 31 -15.06 3.09 -5.11
N SER A 32 -14.90 3.63 -6.32
CA SER A 32 -14.76 2.86 -7.56
C SER A 32 -13.49 2.01 -7.61
N GLU A 33 -12.45 2.38 -6.86
CA GLU A 33 -11.17 1.65 -6.78
C GLU A 33 -11.22 0.56 -5.71
N LEU A 34 -12.13 0.69 -4.73
CA LEU A 34 -12.20 -0.19 -3.56
C LEU A 34 -12.42 -1.66 -3.95
N LEU A 35 -13.30 -1.94 -4.92
CA LEU A 35 -13.51 -3.31 -5.42
C LEU A 35 -12.22 -3.93 -5.95
N HIS A 36 -11.40 -3.15 -6.67
CA HIS A 36 -10.14 -3.62 -7.22
C HIS A 36 -9.11 -3.89 -6.12
N LEU A 37 -8.97 -2.96 -5.17
CA LEU A 37 -8.08 -3.12 -4.01
C LEU A 37 -8.47 -4.31 -3.14
N VAL A 38 -9.76 -4.46 -2.83
CA VAL A 38 -10.28 -5.57 -2.01
C VAL A 38 -10.08 -6.91 -2.70
N ARG A 39 -10.22 -6.98 -4.04
CA ARG A 39 -9.88 -8.20 -4.79
C ARG A 39 -8.42 -8.59 -4.63
N MET A 40 -7.49 -7.63 -4.72
CA MET A 40 -6.07 -7.89 -4.50
C MET A 40 -5.78 -8.32 -3.06
N VAL A 41 -6.37 -7.61 -2.09
CA VAL A 41 -6.27 -7.97 -0.66
C VAL A 41 -6.78 -9.39 -0.44
N ASN A 42 -7.92 -9.76 -1.05
CA ASN A 42 -8.47 -11.10 -0.92
C ASN A 42 -7.49 -12.18 -1.38
N GLN A 43 -6.81 -11.97 -2.51
CA GLN A 43 -5.79 -12.91 -2.99
C GLN A 43 -4.61 -13.02 -2.02
N ILE A 44 -4.23 -11.92 -1.37
CA ILE A 44 -3.10 -11.89 -0.42
C ILE A 44 -3.48 -12.55 0.92
N ILE A 45 -4.66 -12.28 1.48
CA ILE A 45 -5.04 -12.81 2.79
C ILE A 45 -5.14 -14.33 2.81
N HIS A 46 -5.52 -14.95 1.69
CA HIS A 46 -5.51 -16.42 1.52
C HIS A 46 -4.11 -17.05 1.57
N ARG A 47 -3.06 -16.25 1.42
CA ARG A 47 -1.65 -16.69 1.54
C ARG A 47 -1.10 -16.52 2.95
N THR A 48 -1.87 -15.95 3.86
CA THR A 48 -1.48 -15.84 5.27
C THR A 48 -1.93 -17.07 6.04
N VAL A 49 -1.20 -17.44 7.09
CA VAL A 49 -1.54 -18.59 7.96
C VAL A 49 -2.66 -18.28 8.96
N LYS A 50 -3.17 -17.04 9.00
CA LYS A 50 -4.13 -16.59 10.01
C LYS A 50 -5.57 -16.87 9.54
N PRO A 51 -6.40 -17.55 10.34
CA PRO A 51 -7.79 -17.83 9.98
C PRO A 51 -8.67 -16.57 10.01
N LYS A 52 -8.26 -15.55 10.77
CA LYS A 52 -8.95 -14.28 10.95
C LYS A 52 -7.96 -13.13 10.87
N ILE A 53 -8.29 -12.09 10.10
CA ILE A 53 -7.41 -10.95 9.83
C ILE A 53 -8.17 -9.65 10.02
N ASN A 54 -7.53 -8.69 10.69
CA ASN A 54 -8.01 -7.33 10.80
C ASN A 54 -7.35 -6.47 9.71
N LEU A 55 -8.17 -5.92 8.83
CA LEU A 55 -7.77 -4.99 7.79
C LEU A 55 -8.14 -3.57 8.21
N GLU A 56 -7.23 -2.61 8.01
CA GLU A 56 -7.52 -1.19 8.26
C GLU A 56 -7.60 -0.43 6.94
N PHE A 57 -8.71 0.27 6.73
CA PHE A 57 -9.00 1.06 5.54
C PHE A 57 -8.86 2.55 5.86
N TYR A 58 -8.19 3.28 4.98
CA TYR A 58 -7.94 4.71 5.07
C TYR A 58 -8.29 5.38 3.74
N LYS A 59 -9.20 6.35 3.78
CA LYS A 59 -9.60 7.14 2.60
C LYS A 59 -8.64 8.32 2.44
N ILE A 60 -8.03 8.44 1.26
CA ILE A 60 -7.18 9.58 0.90
C ILE A 60 -8.09 10.67 0.30
N PRO A 61 -8.31 11.82 0.96
CA PRO A 61 -9.27 12.83 0.53
C PRO A 61 -8.74 13.67 -0.62
N VAL A 62 -8.82 13.13 -1.85
CA VAL A 62 -8.34 13.81 -3.06
C VAL A 62 -9.40 13.84 -4.15
N ASN A 63 -9.67 15.04 -4.67
CA ASN A 63 -10.72 15.26 -5.69
C ASN A 63 -10.30 14.81 -7.10
N LYS A 64 -9.01 14.68 -7.38
CA LYS A 64 -8.46 14.30 -8.68
C LYS A 64 -7.51 13.12 -8.54
N LYS A 65 -7.37 12.33 -9.62
CA LYS A 65 -6.40 11.24 -9.67
C LYS A 65 -5.00 11.81 -9.48
N LEU A 66 -4.32 11.35 -8.43
CA LEU A 66 -2.95 11.77 -8.14
C LEU A 66 -1.97 11.09 -9.10
N ALA A 67 -0.83 11.74 -9.33
CA ALA A 67 0.32 11.06 -9.90
C ALA A 67 0.78 9.93 -8.96
N SER A 68 1.27 8.83 -9.53
CA SER A 68 1.65 7.62 -8.78
C SER A 68 2.62 7.92 -7.63
N LEU A 69 3.60 8.78 -7.87
CA LEU A 69 4.63 9.18 -6.90
C LEU A 69 4.05 9.99 -5.74
N LEU A 70 3.11 10.91 -6.01
CA LEU A 70 2.46 11.69 -4.96
C LEU A 70 1.55 10.80 -4.10
N LEU A 71 0.87 9.82 -4.71
CA LEU A 71 0.10 8.82 -3.96
C LEU A 71 1.02 7.96 -3.08
N ALA A 72 2.16 7.52 -3.61
CA ALA A 72 3.16 6.78 -2.85
C ALA A 72 3.75 7.59 -1.68
N GLU A 73 3.98 8.89 -1.87
CA GLU A 73 4.44 9.80 -0.80
C GLU A 73 3.39 9.90 0.32
N ILE A 74 2.14 10.22 -0.04
CA ILE A 74 1.03 10.37 0.93
C ILE A 74 0.83 9.07 1.70
N THR A 75 0.73 7.94 1.01
CA THR A 75 0.50 6.63 1.64
C THR A 75 1.68 6.19 2.51
N THR A 76 2.92 6.54 2.13
CA THR A 76 4.10 6.33 2.99
C THR A 76 4.00 7.15 4.28
N LYS A 77 3.62 8.43 4.18
CA LYS A 77 3.42 9.29 5.37
C LYS A 77 2.31 8.78 6.28
N VAL A 78 1.19 8.33 5.71
CA VAL A 78 0.11 7.64 6.44
C VAL A 78 0.66 6.39 7.15
N LEU A 79 1.42 5.55 6.45
CA LEU A 79 2.01 4.33 7.02
C LEU A 79 2.99 4.63 8.16
N VAL A 80 3.84 5.65 8.02
CA VAL A 80 4.77 6.13 9.06
C VAL A 80 4.01 6.59 10.29
N GLN A 81 2.94 7.38 10.13
CA GLN A 81 2.11 7.85 11.24
C GLN A 81 1.48 6.66 11.99
N ILE A 82 0.89 5.72 11.26
CA ILE A 82 0.26 4.52 11.83
C ILE A 82 1.27 3.65 12.57
N ALA A 83 2.46 3.44 11.99
CA ALA A 83 3.51 2.63 12.59
C ALA A 83 4.04 3.26 13.88
N THR A 84 4.19 4.59 13.90
CA THR A 84 4.59 5.34 15.09
C THR A 84 3.55 5.18 16.20
N THR A 85 2.26 5.34 15.90
CA THR A 85 1.17 5.21 16.89
C THR A 85 1.03 3.79 17.43
N ASN A 86 1.21 2.78 16.58
CA ASN A 86 1.04 1.37 16.95
C ASN A 86 2.33 0.69 17.47
N SER A 87 3.41 1.44 17.69
CA SER A 87 4.72 0.92 18.10
C SER A 87 5.29 -0.16 17.16
N THR A 88 4.97 -0.09 15.87
CA THR A 88 5.49 -1.01 14.86
C THR A 88 6.90 -0.59 14.45
N LYS A 89 7.90 -1.46 14.64
CA LYS A 89 9.31 -1.15 14.32
C LYS A 89 9.61 -1.04 12.81
N ARG A 90 8.87 -1.77 11.97
CA ARG A 90 9.15 -1.92 10.53
C ARG A 90 7.97 -1.48 9.69
N ILE A 91 8.25 -0.77 8.60
CA ILE A 91 7.26 -0.48 7.56
C ILE A 91 7.72 -1.11 6.26
N SER A 92 6.82 -1.80 5.56
CA SER A 92 7.10 -2.33 4.22
C SER A 92 6.60 -1.32 3.18
N LEU A 93 7.50 -0.88 2.31
CA LEU A 93 7.26 0.11 1.27
C LEU A 93 7.22 -0.58 -0.10
N GLY A 94 6.12 -0.38 -0.82
CA GLY A 94 5.93 -0.80 -2.22
C GLY A 94 6.75 -0.01 -3.23
N LEU A 95 7.99 0.32 -2.86
CA LEU A 95 8.92 1.12 -3.62
C LEU A 95 10.13 0.27 -3.98
N SER A 96 10.78 0.66 -5.08
CA SER A 96 12.01 0.02 -5.55
C SER A 96 12.85 1.07 -6.27
N PRO A 97 14.14 1.23 -5.98
CA PRO A 97 15.04 2.11 -6.75
C PRO A 97 15.16 1.75 -8.23
N LEU A 98 14.78 0.53 -8.61
CA LEU A 98 14.74 0.08 -10.01
C LEU A 98 13.45 0.51 -10.74
N ILE A 99 12.40 0.89 -9.99
CA ILE A 99 11.13 1.40 -10.53
C ILE A 99 10.96 2.90 -10.29
N HIS A 100 11.38 3.36 -9.13
CA HIS A 100 11.16 4.71 -8.65
C HIS A 100 12.47 5.48 -8.63
N PRO A 101 12.42 6.80 -8.84
CA PRO A 101 13.58 7.67 -8.75
C PRO A 101 14.30 7.53 -7.41
N VAL A 102 15.63 7.39 -7.46
CA VAL A 102 16.46 7.11 -6.27
C VAL A 102 16.30 8.21 -5.22
N ASP A 103 16.39 9.49 -5.61
CA ASP A 103 16.23 10.63 -4.70
C ASP A 103 14.88 10.62 -3.97
N PHE A 104 13.82 10.23 -4.67
CA PHE A 104 12.48 10.09 -4.10
C PHE A 104 12.44 8.98 -3.05
N VAL A 105 12.97 7.80 -3.38
CA VAL A 105 13.03 6.67 -2.44
C VAL A 105 13.86 7.02 -1.22
N GLU A 106 15.03 7.63 -1.40
CA GLU A 106 15.89 8.10 -0.31
C GLU A 106 15.20 9.13 0.60
N SER A 107 14.43 10.06 0.02
CA SER A 107 13.68 11.05 0.80
C SER A 107 12.67 10.39 1.74
N LEU A 108 12.02 9.31 1.31
CA LEU A 108 11.05 8.56 2.11
C LEU A 108 11.74 7.68 3.16
N ILE A 109 12.90 7.11 2.83
CA ILE A 109 13.76 6.40 3.78
C ILE A 109 14.16 7.31 4.94
N LYS A 110 14.64 8.52 4.63
CA LYS A 110 15.04 9.51 5.64
C LYS A 110 13.85 9.88 6.55
N GLN A 111 12.66 10.07 5.98
CA GLN A 111 11.46 10.36 6.76
C GLN A 111 11.08 9.22 7.73
N ALA A 112 11.20 7.95 7.30
CA ALA A 112 10.95 6.81 8.17
C ALA A 112 11.99 6.70 9.30
N TYR A 113 13.27 6.84 8.97
CA TYR A 113 14.35 6.79 9.98
C TYR A 113 14.25 7.91 11.02
N ASN A 114 13.84 9.13 10.62
CA ASN A 114 13.60 10.24 11.54
C ASN A 114 12.50 9.95 12.58
N LYS A 115 11.67 8.92 12.35
CA LYS A 115 10.66 8.42 13.29
C LYS A 115 11.06 7.12 13.97
N ASN A 116 12.34 6.74 13.93
CA ASN A 116 12.89 5.49 14.46
C ASN A 116 12.27 4.22 13.86
N LEU A 117 11.74 4.32 12.62
CA LEU A 117 11.20 3.19 11.88
C LEU A 117 12.28 2.61 10.96
N VAL A 118 12.19 1.30 10.73
CA VAL A 118 13.05 0.60 9.76
C VAL A 118 12.23 0.35 8.49
N PRO A 119 12.47 1.11 7.40
CA PRO A 119 11.82 0.86 6.12
C PRO A 119 12.38 -0.41 5.50
N TYR A 120 11.49 -1.25 4.99
CA TYR A 120 11.80 -2.49 4.30
C TYR A 120 11.28 -2.41 2.87
N PHE A 121 12.08 -2.90 1.92
CA PHE A 121 11.84 -2.79 0.49
C PHE A 121 11.80 -4.18 -0.14
N PRO A 122 10.63 -4.85 -0.11
CA PRO A 122 10.49 -6.21 -0.64
C PRO A 122 10.83 -6.32 -2.12
N LEU A 123 10.77 -5.20 -2.86
CA LEU A 123 11.00 -5.10 -4.29
C LEU A 123 12.38 -4.51 -4.66
N SER A 124 13.31 -4.41 -3.70
CA SER A 124 14.64 -3.83 -3.91
C SER A 124 15.54 -4.69 -4.81
N GLY A 125 15.34 -6.01 -4.82
CA GLY A 125 15.78 -6.89 -5.90
C GLY A 125 14.60 -7.14 -6.83
N LEU A 126 14.57 -6.49 -8.00
CA LEU A 126 13.68 -6.94 -9.07
C LEU A 126 14.36 -8.12 -9.77
N ASP A 127 14.15 -9.31 -9.24
CA ASP A 127 14.32 -10.53 -10.03
C ASP A 127 12.99 -10.88 -10.71
N ASP A 128 13.00 -11.91 -11.57
CA ASP A 128 11.79 -12.38 -12.26
C ASP A 128 10.66 -12.78 -11.29
N ASN A 129 10.98 -12.99 -9.99
CA ASN A 129 10.02 -13.38 -8.96
C ASN A 129 8.95 -12.32 -8.71
N VAL A 130 9.22 -11.03 -8.93
CA VAL A 130 8.20 -9.98 -8.78
C VAL A 130 7.07 -10.15 -9.79
N PHE A 131 7.40 -10.56 -11.02
CA PHE A 131 6.41 -10.83 -12.05
C PHE A 131 5.70 -12.17 -11.81
N GLU A 132 6.37 -13.18 -11.27
CA GLU A 132 5.73 -14.43 -10.83
C GLU A 132 4.73 -14.18 -9.70
N SER A 133 5.10 -13.38 -8.70
CA SER A 133 4.22 -12.98 -7.62
C SER A 133 3.03 -12.17 -8.10
N ALA A 134 3.22 -11.27 -9.07
CA ALA A 134 2.10 -10.58 -9.72
C ALA A 134 1.14 -11.59 -10.40
N ARG A 135 1.65 -12.61 -11.08
CA ARG A 135 0.82 -13.68 -11.66
C ARG A 135 0.09 -14.47 -10.56
N GLU A 136 0.76 -14.80 -9.47
CA GLU A 136 0.18 -15.58 -8.37
C GLU A 136 -1.08 -14.95 -7.76
N ILE A 137 -1.18 -13.62 -7.75
CA ILE A 137 -2.36 -12.89 -7.25
C ILE A 137 -3.26 -12.33 -8.37
N GLY A 138 -3.14 -12.85 -9.59
CA GLY A 138 -4.03 -12.53 -10.70
C GLY A 138 -3.82 -11.14 -11.31
N LEU A 139 -2.59 -10.62 -11.25
CA LEU A 139 -2.22 -9.30 -11.76
C LEU A 139 -1.48 -9.36 -13.11
N GLU A 140 -1.61 -10.44 -13.87
CA GLU A 140 -0.92 -10.65 -15.15
C GLU A 140 -1.22 -9.55 -16.16
N LYS A 141 -2.49 -9.14 -16.22
CA LYS A 141 -2.94 -8.07 -17.12
C LYS A 141 -2.39 -6.68 -16.75
N TYR A 142 -1.76 -6.54 -15.58
CA TYR A 142 -1.15 -5.29 -15.11
C TYR A 142 0.37 -5.29 -15.19
N LEU A 143 0.99 -6.38 -15.69
CA LEU A 143 2.45 -6.49 -15.82
C LEU A 143 3.03 -5.34 -16.66
N ASP A 144 2.38 -4.94 -17.76
CA ASP A 144 2.83 -3.82 -18.58
C ASP A 144 2.79 -2.49 -17.83
N ARG A 145 1.79 -2.31 -16.95
CA ARG A 145 1.68 -1.11 -16.11
C ARG A 145 2.77 -1.11 -15.04
N ILE A 146 3.03 -2.27 -14.41
CA ILE A 146 4.12 -2.46 -13.44
C ILE A 146 5.48 -2.17 -14.09
N LYS A 147 5.73 -2.70 -15.30
CA LYS A 147 6.95 -2.45 -16.08
C LYS A 147 7.12 -0.96 -16.42
N LYS A 148 6.04 -0.29 -16.83
CA LYS A 148 6.06 1.14 -17.21
C LYS A 148 6.37 2.07 -16.04
N LEU A 149 6.08 1.69 -14.80
CA LEU A 149 6.42 2.51 -13.64
C LEU A 149 7.94 2.75 -13.57
N GLY A 150 8.77 1.78 -13.96
CA GLY A 150 10.23 1.87 -13.93
C GLY A 150 10.89 2.75 -14.98
N GLY A 151 10.16 3.17 -16.01
CA GLY A 151 10.68 4.07 -17.05
C GLY A 151 10.35 5.55 -16.82
N SER A 152 9.61 5.89 -15.76
CA SER A 152 9.09 7.24 -15.56
C SER A 152 10.13 8.17 -14.91
N ARG A 153 10.41 9.31 -15.55
CA ARG A 153 11.30 10.35 -14.99
C ARG A 153 10.59 11.07 -13.84
N PHE A 154 11.29 11.25 -12.72
CA PHE A 154 10.80 12.07 -11.61
C PHE A 154 10.65 13.52 -12.06
N TYR A 155 9.53 14.11 -11.70
CA TYR A 155 9.47 15.54 -11.45
C TYR A 155 9.00 15.67 -10.02
N ASP A 156 9.79 16.37 -9.19
CA ASP A 156 9.43 16.69 -7.82
C ASP A 156 7.97 17.15 -7.78
N SER A 157 7.20 16.55 -6.86
CA SER A 157 5.82 16.94 -6.70
C SER A 157 5.83 18.41 -6.22
N LYS A 158 5.42 19.33 -7.09
CA LYS A 158 5.32 20.78 -6.76
C LYS A 158 4.22 21.08 -5.73
N GLN A 159 3.68 20.06 -5.04
CA GLN A 159 2.63 20.26 -4.05
C GLN A 159 3.25 20.80 -2.74
N PRO A 160 2.66 21.82 -2.13
CA PRO A 160 3.14 22.33 -0.84
C PRO A 160 3.07 21.27 0.26
N ALA A 161 4.13 21.13 1.06
CA ALA A 161 4.22 20.16 2.16
C ALA A 161 3.01 20.20 3.11
N LYS A 162 2.56 21.40 3.51
CA LYS A 162 1.37 21.61 4.36
C LYS A 162 0.10 20.96 3.82
N LYS A 163 -0.04 20.92 2.49
CA LYS A 163 -1.22 20.30 1.86
C LYS A 163 -1.14 18.77 1.96
N ILE A 164 0.05 18.21 1.82
CA ILE A 164 0.28 16.77 1.98
C ILE A 164 0.02 16.37 3.44
N GLU A 165 0.53 17.14 4.40
CA GLU A 165 0.29 16.92 5.84
C GLU A 165 -1.20 16.91 6.17
N LYS A 166 -1.95 17.91 5.69
CA LYS A 166 -3.41 17.95 5.87
C LYS A 166 -4.12 16.72 5.30
N ILE A 167 -3.74 16.28 4.09
CA ILE A 167 -4.29 15.06 3.49
C ILE A 167 -3.99 13.84 4.36
N VAL A 168 -2.77 13.73 4.90
CA VAL A 168 -2.37 12.61 5.77
C VAL A 168 -3.19 12.62 7.06
N GLU A 169 -3.36 13.76 7.71
CA GLU A 169 -4.17 13.90 8.92
C GLU A 169 -5.62 13.48 8.71
N GLU A 170 -6.26 14.01 7.66
CA GLU A 170 -7.64 13.63 7.28
C GLU A 170 -7.74 12.15 6.87
N SER A 171 -6.69 11.59 6.27
CA SER A 171 -6.66 10.16 5.94
C SER A 171 -6.66 9.31 7.21
N ILE A 172 -5.87 9.67 8.22
CA ILE A 172 -5.77 8.92 9.48
C ILE A 172 -7.09 8.92 10.25
N THR A 173 -7.83 10.03 10.23
CA THR A 173 -9.14 10.12 10.91
C THR A 173 -10.22 9.29 10.21
N SER A 174 -10.07 8.99 8.93
CA SER A 174 -11.00 8.15 8.16
C SER A 174 -10.89 6.64 8.42
N LYS A 175 -10.08 6.22 9.38
CA LYS A 175 -9.80 4.81 9.69
C LYS A 175 -11.09 4.00 9.86
N LYS A 176 -11.22 2.92 9.10
CA LYS A 176 -12.20 1.84 9.34
C LYS A 176 -11.46 0.52 9.55
N THR A 177 -11.88 -0.27 10.53
CA THR A 177 -11.30 -1.60 10.77
C THR A 177 -12.34 -2.64 10.39
N VAL A 178 -11.93 -3.62 9.58
CA VAL A 178 -12.78 -4.69 9.05
C VAL A 178 -12.15 -6.01 9.47
N SER A 179 -12.94 -6.88 10.09
CA SER A 179 -12.48 -8.16 10.60
C SER A 179 -13.00 -9.30 9.73
N VAL A 180 -12.12 -9.96 8.99
CA VAL A 180 -12.50 -10.96 7.99
C VAL A 180 -12.02 -12.35 8.42
N ASN A 181 -12.91 -13.33 8.34
CA ASN A 181 -12.53 -14.74 8.40
C ASN A 181 -12.11 -15.17 7.00
N VAL A 182 -10.93 -15.75 6.84
CA VAL A 182 -10.40 -16.10 5.53
C VAL A 182 -11.23 -17.24 4.91
N GLY A 183 -12.15 -16.90 4.01
CA GLY A 183 -13.07 -17.82 3.32
C GLY A 183 -13.46 -17.36 1.91
N GLN A 184 -14.54 -17.92 1.35
CA GLN A 184 -14.92 -17.65 -0.05
C GLN A 184 -15.60 -16.29 -0.29
N ASN A 185 -16.22 -15.70 0.73
CA ASN A 185 -17.08 -14.51 0.60
C ASN A 185 -16.47 -13.19 1.07
N ASN A 186 -15.17 -13.19 1.40
CA ASN A 186 -14.46 -12.06 1.99
C ASN A 186 -14.63 -10.75 1.21
N VAL A 187 -14.67 -10.79 -0.12
CA VAL A 187 -14.76 -9.57 -0.95
C VAL A 187 -16.05 -8.81 -0.68
N HIS A 188 -17.19 -9.52 -0.61
CA HIS A 188 -18.48 -8.89 -0.34
C HIS A 188 -18.55 -8.38 1.09
N GLU A 189 -18.14 -9.21 2.06
CA GLU A 189 -18.09 -8.85 3.48
C GLU A 189 -17.26 -7.58 3.73
N ILE A 190 -16.05 -7.51 3.16
CA ILE A 190 -15.17 -6.34 3.27
C ILE A 190 -15.84 -5.10 2.66
N LEU A 191 -16.40 -5.22 1.46
CA LEU A 191 -16.98 -4.05 0.77
C LEU A 191 -18.20 -3.52 1.50
N ASP A 192 -19.05 -4.41 1.99
CA ASP A 192 -20.25 -4.05 2.73
C ASP A 192 -19.87 -3.34 4.04
N GLU A 193 -18.89 -3.84 4.79
CA GLU A 193 -18.46 -3.23 6.06
C GLU A 193 -17.74 -1.87 5.86
N VAL A 194 -16.93 -1.73 4.80
CA VAL A 194 -16.29 -0.44 4.50
C VAL A 194 -17.33 0.62 4.10
N ARG A 195 -18.40 0.21 3.39
CA ARG A 195 -19.44 1.10 2.84
C ARG A 195 -20.59 1.37 3.78
N SER A 196 -20.92 0.47 4.70
CA SER A 196 -22.13 0.53 5.56
C SER A 196 -22.14 1.70 6.55
N ASN A 197 -21.02 2.41 6.71
CA ASN A 197 -20.86 3.52 7.65
C ASN A 197 -20.39 4.82 6.96
N ASN A 198 -20.94 5.15 5.79
CA ASN A 198 -20.77 6.46 5.14
C ASN A 198 -22.08 7.24 5.14
#